data_AF-A0A842T5A0-F1
#
_entry.id   AF-A0A842T5A0-F1
#
_cell.length_a   1.000
_cell.length_b   1.000
_cell.length_c   1.000
_cell.angle_alpha   90.00
_cell.angle_beta   90.00
_cell.angle_gamma   90.00
#
_symmetry.space_group_name_H-M   'P 1'
#
loop_
_entity.id
_entity.type
_entity.pdbx_description
1 polymer ?
#
loop_
_entity_poly.entity_id
_entity_poly.type
_entity_poly.pdbx_seq_one_letter_code
_entity_poly.pdbx_strand_id
1 'polypeptide(L)'
;MGTLTRDEVSKLPTRFETVPYRTFFKLWYALQKALPEDDKVKILTRIGRTIGKEFDDEGLETPNVFLNRLQGFLEKEWAITDNAKVDFRYDDEGNIKKITAKQDSCKMCFANTYYRYHDYGSPSCMFPQVMMGILSKVRNKFGFKNLRFEGVQKGGVGECAMVWNVG
;
A
#
# COMPACT_ATOMS: atom_id res chain seq x y z
N MET A 1 10.37 24.80 18.08
CA MET A 1 9.79 24.97 16.74
C MET A 1 8.30 25.20 16.93
N GLY A 2 7.76 26.29 16.41
CA GLY A 2 6.33 26.62 16.54
C GLY A 2 5.47 25.72 15.65
N THR A 3 4.32 25.30 16.16
CA THR A 3 3.28 24.59 15.41
C THR A 3 2.57 25.56 14.45
N LEU A 4 2.36 25.12 13.20
CA LEU A 4 1.60 25.87 12.20
C LEU A 4 0.13 26.02 12.61
N THR A 5 -0.46 27.17 12.27
CA THR A 5 -1.89 27.43 12.41
C THR A 5 -2.71 26.68 11.33
N ARG A 6 -4.01 26.51 11.55
CA ARG A 6 -4.91 25.84 10.58
C ARG A 6 -4.94 26.54 9.22
N ASP A 7 -4.88 27.86 9.23
CA ASP A 7 -4.88 28.70 8.02
C ASP A 7 -3.56 28.60 7.24
N GLU A 8 -2.45 28.34 7.93
CA GLU A 8 -1.18 28.07 7.26
C GLU A 8 -1.17 26.69 6.63
N VAL A 9 -1.75 25.68 7.30
CA VAL A 9 -1.87 24.32 6.77
C VAL A 9 -2.75 24.27 5.52
N SER A 10 -3.85 25.03 5.47
CA SER A 10 -4.77 25.03 4.32
C SER A 10 -4.17 25.65 3.05
N LYS A 11 -3.12 26.48 3.18
CA LYS A 11 -2.40 27.12 2.07
C LYS A 11 -1.22 26.30 1.55
N LEU A 12 -0.86 25.20 2.21
CA LEU A 12 0.24 24.35 1.74
C LEU A 12 -0.15 23.62 0.45
N PRO A 13 0.81 23.34 -0.44
CA PRO A 13 0.57 22.52 -1.62
C PRO A 13 -0.03 21.18 -1.19
N THR A 14 -1.19 20.84 -1.75
CA THR A 14 -1.89 19.58 -1.49
C THR A 14 -1.47 18.47 -2.45
N ARG A 15 -0.69 18.80 -3.49
CA ARG A 15 -0.14 17.87 -4.49
C ARG A 15 1.32 18.21 -4.77
N PHE A 16 2.14 17.17 -4.86
CA PHE A 16 3.54 17.24 -5.25
C PHE A 16 3.75 16.25 -6.39
N GLU A 17 4.47 16.66 -7.43
CA GLU A 17 4.77 15.79 -8.58
C GLU A 17 5.72 14.66 -8.19
N THR A 18 6.76 14.96 -7.40
CA THR A 18 7.65 13.98 -6.80
C THR A 18 7.97 14.34 -5.36
N VAL A 19 8.16 13.32 -4.52
CA VAL A 19 8.59 13.47 -3.13
C VAL A 19 9.91 12.73 -2.94
N PRO A 20 11.01 13.42 -2.55
CA PRO A 20 12.29 12.76 -2.30
C PRO A 20 12.14 11.67 -1.23
N TYR A 21 12.82 10.53 -1.41
CA TYR A 21 12.73 9.41 -0.46
C TYR A 21 13.06 9.82 0.98
N ARG A 22 14.05 10.71 1.18
CA ARG A 22 14.40 11.23 2.52
C ARG A 22 13.22 11.95 3.19
N THR A 23 12.42 12.67 2.41
CA THR A 23 11.23 13.37 2.89
C THR A 23 10.13 12.38 3.25
N PHE A 24 9.84 11.42 2.35
CA PHE A 24 8.92 10.32 2.63
C PHE A 24 9.30 9.56 3.90
N PHE A 25 10.57 9.16 4.03
CA PHE A 25 11.08 8.42 5.17
C PHE A 25 10.83 9.17 6.48
N LYS A 26 11.18 10.45 6.55
CA LYS A 26 10.98 11.29 7.74
C LYS A 26 9.50 11.43 8.09
N LEU A 27 8.65 11.69 7.09
CA LEU A 27 7.21 11.82 7.29
C LEU A 27 6.59 10.51 7.79
N TRP A 28 6.94 9.39 7.15
CA TRP A 28 6.45 8.07 7.52
C TRP A 28 6.88 7.68 8.93
N TYR A 29 8.17 7.85 9.25
CA TYR A 29 8.71 7.60 10.58
C TYR A 29 8.03 8.48 11.64
N ALA A 30 7.87 9.78 11.38
CA ALA A 30 7.20 10.70 12.30
C ALA A 30 5.74 10.29 12.53
N LEU A 31 5.02 9.85 11.48
CA LEU A 31 3.65 9.37 11.59
C LEU A 31 3.56 8.11 12.47
N GLN A 32 4.47 7.14 12.29
CA GLN A 32 4.51 5.93 13.14
C GLN A 32 4.75 6.26 14.62
N LYS A 33 5.58 7.28 14.89
CA LYS A 33 5.93 7.69 16.26
C LYS A 33 4.87 8.55 16.94
N ALA A 34 4.20 9.42 16.19
CA ALA A 34 3.24 10.38 16.74
C ALA A 34 1.86 9.77 17.03
N LEU A 35 1.50 8.70 16.32
CA LEU A 35 0.19 8.06 16.49
C LEU A 35 0.20 7.11 17.70
N PRO A 36 -0.80 7.21 18.60
CA PRO A 36 -1.04 6.19 19.63
C PRO A 36 -1.22 4.81 19.00
N GLU A 37 -0.76 3.74 19.68
CA GLU A 37 -0.84 2.37 19.12
C GLU A 37 -2.26 1.98 18.72
N ASP A 38 -3.26 2.32 19.55
CA ASP A 38 -4.67 1.99 19.29
C ASP A 38 -5.24 2.70 18.05
N ASP A 39 -4.73 3.90 17.74
CA ASP A 39 -5.20 4.71 16.59
C ASP A 39 -4.37 4.47 15.32
N LYS A 40 -3.12 4.00 15.48
CA LYS A 40 -2.17 3.81 14.38
C LYS A 40 -2.75 2.94 13.29
N VAL A 41 -3.29 1.77 13.64
CA VAL A 41 -3.89 0.84 12.66
C VAL A 41 -5.06 1.49 11.91
N LYS A 42 -5.93 2.21 12.64
CA LYS A 42 -7.12 2.85 12.08
C LYS A 42 -6.77 3.98 11.10
N ILE A 43 -5.86 4.87 11.49
CA ILE A 43 -5.44 6.02 10.67
C ILE A 43 -4.68 5.53 9.44
N LEU A 44 -3.73 4.62 9.61
CA LEU A 44 -2.96 4.07 8.48
C LEU A 44 -3.84 3.27 7.52
N THR A 45 -4.86 2.58 8.04
CA THR A 45 -5.87 1.93 7.20
C THR A 45 -6.64 2.94 6.36
N ARG A 46 -7.04 4.07 6.96
CA ARG A 46 -7.73 5.14 6.22
C ARG A 46 -6.84 5.74 5.13
N ILE A 47 -5.58 6.00 5.43
CA ILE A 47 -4.60 6.50 4.45
C ILE A 47 -4.44 5.50 3.31
N GLY A 48 -4.17 4.23 3.62
CA GLY A 48 -3.99 3.18 2.61
C GLY A 48 -5.20 3.03 1.70
N ARG A 49 -6.42 2.98 2.26
CA ARG A 49 -7.64 2.93 1.45
C ARG A 49 -7.85 4.17 0.58
N THR A 50 -7.41 5.34 1.05
CA THR A 50 -7.52 6.58 0.27
C THR A 50 -6.58 6.53 -0.93
N ILE A 51 -5.32 6.15 -0.73
CA ILE A 51 -4.37 5.95 -1.84
C ILE A 51 -4.89 4.92 -2.84
N GLY A 52 -5.41 3.77 -2.36
CA GLY A 52 -5.96 2.73 -3.23
C GLY A 52 -7.18 3.17 -4.04
N LYS A 53 -7.89 4.22 -3.62
CA LYS A 53 -9.00 4.81 -4.38
C LYS A 53 -8.54 5.71 -5.53
N GLU A 54 -7.29 6.15 -5.54
CA GLU A 54 -6.73 6.92 -6.66
C GLU A 54 -6.41 6.02 -7.87
N PHE A 55 -6.35 4.70 -7.68
CA PHE A 55 -6.19 3.75 -8.79
C PHE A 55 -7.37 3.82 -9.75
N ASP A 56 -7.08 3.98 -11.03
CA ASP A 56 -8.06 4.05 -12.12
C ASP A 56 -8.33 2.66 -12.72
N ASP A 57 -9.61 2.31 -12.84
CA ASP A 57 -10.04 1.04 -13.41
C ASP A 57 -10.57 1.12 -14.85
N GLU A 58 -10.48 2.29 -15.48
CA GLU A 58 -10.75 2.49 -16.91
C GLU A 58 -9.82 1.62 -17.78
N GLY A 59 -10.34 1.06 -18.87
CA GLY A 59 -9.57 0.21 -19.80
C GLY A 59 -9.14 -1.16 -19.29
N LEU A 60 -9.55 -1.56 -18.07
CA LEU A 60 -9.18 -2.86 -17.49
C LEU A 60 -10.08 -3.99 -17.99
N GLU A 61 -9.92 -4.43 -19.23
CA GLU A 61 -10.78 -5.47 -19.84
C GLU A 61 -10.45 -6.88 -19.38
N THR A 62 -9.17 -7.17 -19.08
CA THR A 62 -8.71 -8.51 -18.71
C THR A 62 -7.93 -8.50 -17.39
N PRO A 63 -7.85 -9.65 -16.68
CA PRO A 63 -7.03 -9.78 -15.49
C PRO A 63 -5.56 -9.39 -15.73
N ASN A 64 -4.99 -9.74 -16.89
CA ASN A 64 -3.60 -9.41 -17.23
C ASN A 64 -3.41 -7.89 -17.42
N VAL A 65 -4.36 -7.20 -18.05
CA VAL A 65 -4.31 -5.73 -18.18
C VAL A 65 -4.37 -5.08 -16.79
N PHE A 66 -5.20 -5.60 -15.89
CA PHE A 66 -5.22 -5.15 -14.50
C PHE A 66 -3.89 -5.38 -13.78
N LEU A 67 -3.27 -6.55 -13.89
CA LEU A 67 -1.97 -6.81 -13.26
C LEU A 67 -0.91 -5.83 -13.75
N ASN A 68 -0.83 -5.59 -15.06
CA ASN A 68 0.13 -4.65 -15.63
C ASN A 68 -0.13 -3.21 -15.14
N ARG A 69 -1.39 -2.77 -15.09
CA ARG A 69 -1.75 -1.44 -14.57
C ARG A 69 -1.44 -1.32 -13.09
N LEU A 70 -1.73 -2.35 -12.31
CA LEU A 70 -1.44 -2.41 -10.87
C LEU A 70 0.05 -2.32 -10.60
N GLN A 71 0.88 -3.10 -11.30
CA GLN A 71 2.34 -3.02 -11.18
C GLN A 71 2.83 -1.62 -11.54
N GLY A 72 2.35 -1.06 -12.66
CA GLY A 72 2.67 0.32 -13.06
C GLY A 72 2.27 1.37 -12.01
N PHE A 73 1.10 1.24 -11.39
CA PHE A 73 0.67 2.10 -10.30
C PHE A 73 1.62 2.00 -9.10
N LEU A 74 1.96 0.79 -8.66
CA LEU A 74 2.82 0.57 -7.50
C LEU A 74 4.24 1.12 -7.70
N GLU A 75 4.78 1.01 -8.91
CA GLU A 75 6.15 1.39 -9.24
C GLU A 75 6.31 2.85 -9.69
N LYS A 76 5.33 3.40 -10.40
CA LYS A 76 5.45 4.73 -11.04
C LYS A 76 4.63 5.79 -10.35
N GLU A 77 3.37 5.49 -10.04
CA GLU A 77 2.45 6.49 -9.47
C GLU A 77 2.62 6.59 -7.96
N TRP A 78 2.55 5.45 -7.26
CA TRP A 78 2.80 5.40 -5.83
C TRP A 78 4.29 5.28 -5.52
N ALA A 79 5.07 4.63 -6.39
CA ALA A 79 6.53 4.57 -6.39
C ALA A 79 7.19 4.17 -5.06
N ILE A 80 6.51 3.37 -4.24
CA ILE A 80 7.03 2.90 -2.94
C ILE A 80 7.83 1.59 -3.03
N THR A 81 7.93 1.03 -4.23
CA THR A 81 8.57 -0.24 -4.56
C THR A 81 9.16 -0.09 -5.96
N ASP A 82 10.30 -0.73 -6.20
CA ASP A 82 11.01 -0.58 -7.47
C ASP A 82 10.84 -1.82 -8.38
N ASN A 83 10.24 -2.90 -7.86
CA ASN A 83 9.97 -4.14 -8.58
C ASN A 83 8.79 -4.86 -7.91
N ALA A 84 7.58 -4.43 -8.26
CA ALA A 84 6.34 -5.03 -7.79
C ALA A 84 5.99 -6.24 -8.63
N LYS A 85 5.93 -7.42 -8.02
CA LYS A 85 5.44 -8.64 -8.67
C LYS A 85 4.07 -8.97 -8.12
N VAL A 86 3.06 -8.99 -8.97
CA VAL A 86 1.69 -9.32 -8.57
C VAL A 86 1.16 -10.43 -9.47
N ASP A 87 0.69 -11.50 -8.85
CA ASP A 87 0.23 -12.71 -9.53
C ASP A 87 -1.13 -13.16 -9.02
N PHE A 88 -1.89 -13.78 -9.93
CA PHE A 88 -3.10 -14.51 -9.61
C PHE A 88 -2.82 -15.97 -9.32
N ARG A 89 -3.55 -16.53 -8.36
CA ARG A 89 -3.68 -17.98 -8.20
C ARG A 89 -5.09 -18.38 -8.52
N TYR A 90 -5.20 -19.35 -9.42
CA TYR A 90 -6.46 -19.88 -9.91
C TYR A 90 -6.84 -21.14 -9.14
N ASP A 91 -8.13 -21.45 -9.10
CA ASP A 91 -8.62 -22.77 -8.69
C ASP A 91 -8.68 -23.75 -9.87
N ASP A 92 -9.12 -24.97 -9.60
CA ASP A 92 -9.22 -26.05 -10.58
C ASP A 92 -10.25 -25.76 -11.70
N GLU A 93 -11.16 -24.81 -11.46
CA GLU A 93 -12.18 -24.35 -12.41
C GLU A 93 -11.70 -23.14 -13.24
N GLY A 94 -10.48 -22.65 -12.98
CA GLY A 94 -9.90 -21.50 -13.68
C GLY A 94 -10.34 -20.14 -13.13
N ASN A 95 -11.01 -20.08 -11.98
CA ASN A 95 -11.39 -18.82 -11.33
C ASN A 95 -10.25 -18.26 -10.48
N ILE A 96 -10.14 -16.93 -10.43
CA ILE A 96 -9.13 -16.27 -9.58
C ILE A 96 -9.53 -16.44 -8.11
N LYS A 97 -8.73 -17.18 -7.34
CA LYS A 97 -8.97 -17.45 -5.91
C LYS A 97 -8.15 -16.57 -5.00
N LYS A 98 -6.90 -16.27 -5.38
CA LYS A 98 -5.98 -15.44 -4.58
C LYS A 98 -5.17 -14.49 -5.44
N ILE A 99 -4.73 -13.42 -4.79
CA ILE A 99 -3.76 -12.47 -5.31
C ILE A 99 -2.55 -12.52 -4.38
N THR A 100 -1.36 -12.65 -4.96
CA THR A 100 -0.09 -12.55 -4.24
C THR A 100 0.66 -11.34 -4.76
N ALA A 101 1.04 -10.42 -3.86
CA ALA A 101 1.91 -9.30 -4.20
C ALA A 101 3.25 -9.48 -3.48
N LYS A 102 4.31 -9.71 -4.25
CA LYS A 102 5.68 -9.74 -3.79
C LYS A 102 6.33 -8.39 -4.08
N GLN A 103 6.92 -7.82 -3.05
CA GLN A 103 7.56 -6.51 -3.11
C GLN A 103 9.03 -6.70 -2.84
N ASP A 104 9.85 -6.34 -3.81
CA ASP A 104 11.30 -6.23 -3.67
C ASP A 104 11.64 -4.74 -3.46
N SER A 105 12.55 -4.41 -2.54
CA SER A 105 12.96 -3.02 -2.26
C SER A 105 11.84 -2.06 -1.78
N CYS A 106 10.89 -2.54 -0.97
CA CYS A 106 9.80 -1.71 -0.46
C CYS A 106 10.29 -0.61 0.50
N LYS A 107 10.14 0.65 0.10
CA LYS A 107 10.54 1.88 0.83
C LYS A 107 9.90 1.98 2.22
N MET A 108 8.66 1.50 2.37
CA MET A 108 7.99 1.41 3.67
C MET A 108 8.61 0.36 4.59
N CYS A 109 9.01 -0.81 4.04
CA CYS A 109 9.64 -1.88 4.82
C CYS A 109 10.98 -1.41 5.41
N PHE A 110 11.76 -0.62 4.67
CA PHE A 110 12.98 -0.01 5.19
C PHE A 110 12.69 0.93 6.36
N ALA A 111 11.75 1.85 6.20
CA ALA A 111 11.42 2.81 7.25
C ALA A 111 10.81 2.14 8.50
N ASN A 112 10.00 1.09 8.31
CA ASN A 112 9.46 0.27 9.41
C ASN A 112 10.56 -0.49 10.16
N THR A 113 11.55 -1.00 9.42
CA THR A 113 12.71 -1.67 10.01
C THR A 113 13.52 -0.69 10.86
N TYR A 114 13.77 0.51 10.35
CA TYR A 114 14.47 1.58 11.08
C TYR A 114 13.74 1.95 12.38
N TYR A 115 12.42 2.22 12.32
CA TYR A 115 11.62 2.55 13.50
C TYR A 115 11.67 1.46 14.58
N ARG A 116 11.62 0.18 14.18
CA ARG A 116 11.73 -0.94 15.12
C ARG A 116 13.09 -0.97 15.83
N TYR A 117 14.19 -0.78 15.08
CA TYR A 117 15.54 -0.85 15.66
C TYR A 117 15.89 0.35 16.54
N HIS A 118 15.38 1.54 16.25
CA HIS A 118 15.77 2.76 16.96
C HIS A 118 14.82 3.20 18.07
N ASP A 119 13.54 2.82 18.02
CA ASP A 119 12.53 3.23 19.01
C ASP A 119 11.76 2.05 19.62
N TYR A 120 12.15 0.80 19.35
CA TYR A 120 11.51 -0.42 19.86
C TYR A 120 9.99 -0.49 19.58
N GLY A 121 9.50 0.23 18.57
CA GLY A 121 8.08 0.31 18.26
C GLY A 121 7.55 -0.85 17.41
N SER A 122 6.21 -0.96 17.35
CA SER A 122 5.49 -1.92 16.49
C SER A 122 5.03 -1.23 15.20
N PRO A 123 5.79 -1.32 14.09
CA PRO A 123 5.43 -0.61 12.87
C PRO A 123 4.20 -1.22 12.20
N SER A 124 3.34 -0.36 11.65
CA SER A 124 2.14 -0.75 10.90
C SER A 124 2.28 -0.42 9.41
N CYS A 125 1.97 -1.38 8.54
CA CYS A 125 2.07 -1.21 7.09
C CYS A 125 0.71 -0.87 6.47
N MET A 126 0.63 0.18 5.64
CA MET A 126 -0.61 0.53 4.92
C MET A 126 -0.80 -0.22 3.60
N PHE A 127 0.23 -0.89 3.06
CA PHE A 127 0.16 -1.61 1.78
C PHE A 127 -1.01 -2.60 1.68
N PRO A 128 -1.30 -3.42 2.72
CA PRO A 128 -2.49 -4.27 2.73
C PRO A 128 -3.79 -3.53 2.41
N GLN A 129 -3.93 -2.32 2.92
CA GLN A 129 -5.13 -1.50 2.78
C GLN A 129 -5.17 -0.72 1.47
N VAL A 130 -4.01 -0.39 0.89
CA VAL A 130 -3.91 0.14 -0.49
C VAL A 130 -4.44 -0.90 -1.47
N MET A 131 -3.90 -2.12 -1.41
CA MET A 131 -4.36 -3.23 -2.24
C MET A 131 -5.84 -3.52 -2.03
N MET A 132 -6.33 -3.57 -0.79
CA MET A 132 -7.76 -3.73 -0.52
C MET A 132 -8.62 -2.63 -1.17
N GLY A 133 -8.15 -1.38 -1.16
CA GLY A 133 -8.82 -0.26 -1.83
C GLY A 133 -8.91 -0.47 -3.34
N ILE A 134 -7.80 -0.86 -3.97
CA ILE A 134 -7.73 -1.15 -5.41
C ILE A 134 -8.64 -2.33 -5.78
N LEU A 135 -8.50 -3.45 -5.07
CA LEU A 135 -9.29 -4.67 -5.32
C LEU A 135 -10.78 -4.43 -5.13
N SER A 136 -11.17 -3.55 -4.23
CA SER A 136 -12.57 -3.17 -4.03
C SER A 136 -13.16 -2.44 -5.24
N LYS A 137 -12.36 -1.64 -5.98
CA LYS A 137 -12.82 -0.97 -7.21
C LYS A 137 -13.11 -1.95 -8.33
N VAL A 138 -12.17 -2.86 -8.57
CA VAL A 138 -12.26 -3.83 -9.68
C VAL A 138 -13.08 -5.07 -9.33
N ARG A 139 -13.57 -5.16 -8.09
CA ARG A 139 -14.28 -6.32 -7.53
C ARG A 139 -15.38 -6.84 -8.44
N ASN A 140 -16.30 -5.96 -8.84
CA ASN A 140 -17.47 -6.34 -9.62
C ASN A 140 -17.07 -6.76 -11.04
N LYS A 141 -16.06 -6.10 -11.61
CA LYS A 141 -15.56 -6.35 -12.96
C LYS A 141 -14.96 -7.75 -13.10
N PHE A 142 -14.16 -8.17 -12.11
CA PHE A 142 -13.49 -9.47 -12.10
C PHE A 142 -14.20 -10.52 -11.23
N GLY A 143 -15.41 -10.23 -10.74
CA GLY A 143 -16.22 -11.19 -9.98
C GLY A 143 -15.65 -11.58 -8.61
N PHE A 144 -14.82 -10.76 -7.98
CA PHE A 144 -14.20 -11.07 -6.68
C PHE A 144 -15.25 -11.11 -5.56
N LYS A 145 -15.38 -12.25 -4.87
CA LYS A 145 -16.46 -12.46 -3.89
C LYS A 145 -16.00 -12.20 -2.46
N ASN A 146 -14.88 -12.79 -2.03
CA ASN A 146 -14.41 -12.71 -0.64
C ASN A 146 -13.09 -11.94 -0.51
N LEU A 147 -13.13 -10.61 -0.71
CA LEU A 147 -11.95 -9.76 -0.54
C LEU A 147 -11.48 -9.76 0.92
N ARG A 148 -10.38 -10.47 1.20
CA ARG A 148 -9.81 -10.55 2.55
C ARG A 148 -8.29 -10.62 2.50
N PHE A 149 -7.62 -9.79 3.29
CA PHE A 149 -6.19 -9.93 3.52
C PHE A 149 -5.91 -11.18 4.37
N GLU A 150 -5.10 -12.10 3.87
CA GLU A 150 -4.78 -13.36 4.56
C GLU A 150 -3.50 -13.27 5.38
N GLY A 151 -2.52 -12.49 4.94
CA GLY A 151 -1.29 -12.31 5.72
C GLY A 151 -0.10 -11.79 4.91
N VAL A 152 1.01 -11.68 5.63
CA VAL A 152 2.30 -11.24 5.11
C VAL A 152 3.40 -12.23 5.51
N GLN A 153 4.18 -12.65 4.52
CA GLN A 153 5.44 -13.35 4.72
C GLN A 153 6.57 -12.34 4.52
N LYS A 154 7.38 -12.12 5.55
CA LYS A 154 8.54 -11.23 5.49
C LYS A 154 9.73 -11.97 4.88
N GLY A 155 10.46 -11.32 3.99
CA GLY A 155 11.71 -11.81 3.41
C GLY A 155 12.92 -11.11 4.01
N GLY A 156 13.93 -10.83 3.18
CA GLY A 156 15.05 -9.97 3.53
C GLY A 156 14.64 -8.51 3.81
N VAL A 157 15.63 -7.65 4.07
CA VAL A 157 15.37 -6.22 4.33
C VAL A 157 14.75 -5.58 3.08
N GLY A 158 13.56 -5.01 3.23
CA GLY A 158 12.82 -4.40 2.11
C GLY A 158 11.91 -5.38 1.37
N GLU A 159 11.92 -6.67 1.71
CA GLU A 159 11.17 -7.69 0.99
C GLU A 159 9.95 -8.19 1.77
N CYS A 160 8.82 -8.33 1.07
CA CYS A 160 7.65 -9.00 1.64
C CYS A 160 6.76 -9.59 0.55
N ALA A 161 6.07 -10.69 0.89
CA ALA A 161 4.99 -11.26 0.10
C ALA A 161 3.69 -11.14 0.89
N MET A 162 2.66 -10.58 0.27
CA MET A 162 1.34 -10.40 0.86
C MET A 162 0.31 -11.17 0.04
N VAL A 163 -0.68 -11.74 0.72
CA VAL A 163 -1.71 -12.57 0.09
C VAL A 163 -3.10 -12.06 0.43
N TRP A 164 -3.96 -12.01 -0.59
CA TRP A 164 -5.37 -11.71 -0.47
C TRP A 164 -6.20 -12.85 -1.05
N ASN A 165 -7.24 -13.21 -0.33
CA ASN A 165 -8.34 -14.00 -0.85
C ASN A 165 -9.24 -13.10 -1.70
N VAL A 166 -9.68 -13.59 -2.86
CA VAL A 166 -10.63 -12.90 -3.73
C VAL A 166 -11.73 -13.82 -4.31
N GLY A 167 -11.63 -15.13 -4.06
CA GLY A 167 -12.58 -16.15 -4.52
C GLY A 167 -13.90 -16.16 -3.76
#